data_AF-A0A0D2XH44-F1
#
_entry.id   AF-A0A0D2XH44-F1
#
_cell.length_a   1.000
_cell.length_b   1.000
_cell.length_c   1.000
_cell.angle_alpha   90.00
_cell.angle_beta   90.00
_cell.angle_gamma   90.00
#
_symmetry.space_group_name_H-M   'P 1'
#
loop_
_entity.id
_entity.type
_entity.pdbx_description
1 polymer ?
#
loop_
_entity_poly.entity_id
_entity_poly.type
_entity_poly.pdbx_seq_one_letter_code
_entity_poly.pdbx_strand_id
1 'polypeptide(L)'
;LDMGCGKGGDLNKWQQAPQPIQLYVGLDPADVSIEQARDRYRTLGSRGGRGGRGGHRRPPPRLFDARFHVKDCFGESIENLDIIQQVGFDPSPMNRRGFDVVSMMFSMHYAFESEKNARNMLRNVAGALKKGGRFIGCIPNSDVLGERVRKFNEEAAVKRAAKQSEEKNGDGSTTPQQTEPEDGELEEGEEEPTAEWGNSIYRVRFPGKTPDDGVFRPAFGWKYNFFLDEAVEEVPEYVVPWEAFRALAEDYNLELQFHRTFPEIWEAEKDDRELGPLSERMGVRERGGGPLLVSDEEMEAASFYVGFCFYKV
;
A
#
# COMPACT_ATOMS: atom_id res chain seq x y z
N LEU A 1 -5.48 16.15 3.08
CA LEU A 1 -6.22 15.08 3.76
C LEU A 1 -5.39 13.82 3.61
N ASP A 2 -5.14 13.10 4.70
CA ASP A 2 -4.31 11.90 4.72
C ASP A 2 -5.17 10.73 5.21
N MET A 3 -5.55 9.84 4.29
CA MET A 3 -6.47 8.72 4.51
C MET A 3 -5.69 7.42 4.71
N GLY A 4 -5.83 6.83 5.89
CA GLY A 4 -4.91 5.80 6.38
C GLY A 4 -3.59 6.40 6.86
N CYS A 5 -3.66 7.48 7.66
CA CYS A 5 -2.46 8.19 8.11
C CYS A 5 -1.59 7.39 9.10
N GLY A 6 -2.11 6.27 9.61
CA GLY A 6 -1.47 5.41 10.60
C GLY A 6 -1.01 6.21 11.81
N LYS A 7 0.21 5.91 12.26
CA LYS A 7 0.88 6.55 13.42
C LYS A 7 1.48 7.93 13.08
N GLY A 8 1.10 8.54 11.97
CA GLY A 8 1.60 9.84 11.52
C GLY A 8 3.03 9.81 10.97
N GLY A 9 3.38 8.82 10.16
CA GLY A 9 4.71 8.68 9.53
C GLY A 9 5.11 9.87 8.64
N ASP A 10 4.12 10.53 8.04
CA ASP A 10 4.32 11.60 7.06
C ASP A 10 4.26 13.01 7.62
N LEU A 11 3.99 13.18 8.93
CA LEU A 11 3.87 14.50 9.56
C LEU A 11 5.11 15.38 9.34
N ASN A 12 6.31 14.80 9.42
CA ASN A 12 7.55 15.52 9.15
C ASN A 12 7.73 15.87 7.67
N LYS A 13 7.18 15.07 6.75
CA LYS A 13 7.20 15.35 5.31
C LYS A 13 6.33 16.58 5.03
N TRP A 14 5.11 16.59 5.56
CA TRP A 14 4.20 17.73 5.44
C TRP A 14 4.72 19.00 6.11
N GLN A 15 5.43 18.90 7.23
CA GLN A 15 6.04 20.06 7.89
C GLN A 15 7.21 20.67 7.09
N GLN A 16 7.92 19.83 6.34
CA GLN A 16 9.07 20.24 5.51
C GLN A 16 8.70 20.49 4.06
N ALA A 17 7.41 20.38 3.70
CA ALA A 17 6.95 20.64 2.36
C ALA A 17 7.35 22.06 1.92
N PRO A 18 7.81 22.27 0.67
CA PRO A 18 8.21 23.59 0.18
C PRO A 18 7.06 24.61 0.28
N GLN A 19 5.84 24.16 0.03
CA GLN A 19 4.62 24.93 0.23
C GLN A 19 4.13 24.76 1.68
N PRO A 20 3.98 25.84 2.46
CA PRO A 20 3.47 25.76 3.82
C PRO A 20 2.07 25.16 3.86
N ILE A 21 1.92 24.05 4.58
CA ILE A 21 0.62 23.44 4.82
C ILE A 21 -0.15 24.30 5.83
N GLN A 22 -1.41 24.60 5.52
CA GLN A 22 -2.29 25.32 6.44
C GLN A 22 -3.05 24.34 7.36
N LEU A 23 -3.59 23.27 6.79
CA LEU A 23 -4.41 22.29 7.47
C LEU A 23 -4.01 20.87 7.02
N TYR A 24 -3.75 20.02 8.00
CA TYR A 24 -3.61 18.58 7.84
C TYR A 24 -4.78 17.90 8.56
N VAL A 25 -5.39 16.92 7.90
CA VAL A 25 -6.42 16.07 8.52
C VAL A 25 -5.96 14.63 8.31
N GLY A 26 -5.68 13.92 9.39
CA GLY A 26 -5.32 12.51 9.39
C GLY A 26 -6.51 11.65 9.81
N LEU A 27 -6.87 10.68 8.96
CA LEU A 27 -7.92 9.72 9.19
C LEU A 27 -7.34 8.31 9.19
N ASP A 28 -7.75 7.49 10.14
CA ASP A 28 -7.33 6.09 10.23
C ASP A 28 -8.39 5.28 10.99
N PRO A 29 -8.70 4.03 10.62
CA PRO A 29 -9.67 3.21 11.36
C PRO A 29 -9.18 2.81 12.75
N ALA A 30 -7.87 2.79 13.01
CA ALA A 30 -7.33 2.36 14.30
C ALA A 30 -7.17 3.55 15.28
N ASP A 31 -7.92 3.53 16.38
CA ASP A 31 -7.86 4.57 17.41
C ASP A 31 -6.46 4.74 18.01
N VAL A 32 -5.79 3.62 18.31
CA VAL A 32 -4.40 3.62 18.81
C VAL A 32 -3.44 4.31 17.83
N SER A 33 -3.62 4.13 16.52
CA SER A 33 -2.81 4.80 15.50
C SER A 33 -3.05 6.32 15.52
N ILE A 34 -4.31 6.75 15.64
CA ILE A 34 -4.71 8.15 15.73
C ILE A 34 -4.15 8.83 16.99
N GLU A 35 -4.19 8.17 18.15
CA GLU A 35 -3.59 8.67 19.38
C GLU A 35 -2.07 8.87 19.21
N GLN A 36 -1.38 7.89 18.65
CA GLN A 36 0.06 7.96 18.39
C GLN A 36 0.41 9.05 17.38
N ALA A 37 -0.39 9.24 16.32
CA ALA A 37 -0.20 10.32 15.36
C ALA A 37 -0.37 11.71 16.01
N ARG A 38 -1.37 11.85 16.89
CA ARG A 38 -1.61 13.09 17.65
C ARG A 38 -0.44 13.41 18.58
N ASP A 39 0.08 12.41 19.28
CA ASP A 39 1.25 12.58 20.15
C ASP A 39 2.51 12.91 19.37
N ARG A 40 2.74 12.23 18.24
CA ARG A 40 3.84 12.57 17.33
C ARG A 40 3.77 14.01 16.85
N TYR A 41 2.58 14.48 16.45
CA TYR A 41 2.38 15.88 16.05
C TYR A 41 2.64 16.86 17.21
N ARG A 42 2.20 16.56 18.44
CA ARG A 42 2.51 17.39 19.63
C ARG A 42 4.01 17.51 19.87
N THR A 43 4.76 16.41 19.72
CA THR A 43 6.22 16.43 19.91
C THR A 43 6.95 17.23 18.82
N LEU A 44 6.37 17.35 17.63
CA LEU A 44 6.93 18.14 16.52
C LEU A 44 7.10 19.61 16.92
N GLY A 45 6.12 20.17 17.63
CA GLY A 45 6.18 21.53 18.17
C GLY A 45 7.18 21.72 19.30
N SER A 46 7.48 20.64 20.05
CA SER A 46 8.40 20.68 21.19
C SER A 46 9.87 20.55 20.80
N ARG A 47 10.19 20.05 19.59
CA ARG A 47 11.57 19.88 19.10
C ARG A 47 12.33 21.20 18.89
N GLY A 48 11.65 22.35 18.91
CA GLY A 48 12.28 23.68 18.89
C GLY A 48 12.97 24.10 20.20
N GLY A 49 12.88 23.31 21.29
CA GLY A 49 13.26 23.74 22.64
C GLY A 49 14.59 23.23 23.22
N ARG A 50 15.27 22.25 22.62
CA ARG A 50 16.58 21.75 23.12
C ARG A 50 17.71 22.21 22.21
N GLY A 51 18.08 23.48 22.35
CA GLY A 51 19.34 23.99 21.83
C GLY A 51 20.52 23.27 22.47
N GLY A 52 21.49 22.87 21.63
CA GLY A 52 22.82 22.48 22.07
C GLY A 52 23.47 23.59 22.93
N ARG A 53 24.59 23.23 23.58
CA ARG A 53 25.42 24.10 24.43
C ARG A 53 25.56 25.52 23.85
N GLY A 54 24.69 26.44 24.23
CA GLY A 54 24.68 27.78 23.61
C GLY A 54 23.39 28.61 23.71
N GLY A 55 22.54 28.44 24.73
CA GLY A 55 21.70 29.51 25.32
C GLY A 55 20.67 30.29 24.48
N HIS A 56 20.58 30.14 23.16
CA HIS A 56 19.65 30.90 22.32
C HIS A 56 18.40 30.07 22.02
N ARG A 57 17.26 30.46 22.62
CA ARG A 57 15.95 29.89 22.30
C ARG A 57 15.57 30.30 20.87
N ARG A 58 15.61 29.35 19.92
CA ARG A 58 14.98 29.55 18.61
C ARG A 58 13.46 29.64 18.81
N PRO A 59 12.75 30.54 18.12
CA PRO A 59 11.29 30.55 18.15
C PRO A 59 10.75 29.19 17.67
N PRO A 60 9.64 28.70 18.24
CA PRO A 60 9.08 27.42 17.85
C PRO A 60 8.72 27.43 16.36
N PRO A 61 8.89 26.31 15.64
CA PRO A 61 8.51 26.23 14.24
C PRO A 61 7.02 26.50 14.08
N ARG A 62 6.65 27.25 13.03
CA ARG A 62 5.24 27.41 12.66
C ARG A 62 4.73 26.08 12.14
N LEU A 63 3.86 25.44 12.92
CA LEU A 63 3.19 24.21 12.53
C LEU A 63 1.92 24.53 11.73
N PHE A 64 1.54 23.60 10.86
CA PHE A 64 0.21 23.55 10.24
C PHE A 64 -0.85 23.19 11.28
N ASP A 65 -2.12 23.60 11.13
CA ASP A 65 -3.21 23.08 11.98
C ASP A 65 -3.42 21.60 11.66
N ALA A 66 -3.57 20.74 12.67
CA ALA A 66 -3.71 19.30 12.48
C ALA A 66 -4.93 18.76 13.23
N ARG A 67 -5.77 18.01 12.52
CA ARG A 67 -6.94 17.31 13.08
C ARG A 67 -6.78 15.81 12.83
N PHE A 68 -7.11 15.00 13.82
CA PHE A 68 -6.96 13.54 13.76
C PHE A 68 -8.25 12.88 14.22
N HIS A 69 -8.81 12.01 13.39
CA HIS A 69 -10.09 11.35 13.64
C HIS A 69 -10.00 9.85 13.33
N VAL A 70 -10.61 9.05 14.21
CA VAL A 70 -10.84 7.63 13.94
C VAL A 70 -11.94 7.52 12.90
N LYS A 71 -11.63 6.95 11.75
CA LYS A 71 -12.58 6.83 10.65
C LYS A 71 -12.19 5.74 9.66
N ASP A 72 -13.11 4.80 9.42
CA ASP A 72 -13.04 3.94 8.25
C ASP A 72 -13.25 4.78 6.97
N CYS A 73 -12.20 4.86 6.17
CA CYS A 73 -12.14 5.62 4.94
C CYS A 73 -12.63 4.83 3.71
N PHE A 74 -12.90 3.53 3.88
CA PHE A 74 -13.25 2.60 2.82
C PHE A 74 -14.71 2.17 2.88
N GLY A 75 -15.21 1.75 4.05
CA GLY A 75 -16.59 1.27 4.23
C GLY A 75 -17.60 2.37 4.57
N GLU A 76 -17.13 3.52 5.06
CA GLU A 76 -17.99 4.62 5.51
C GLU A 76 -17.74 5.93 4.73
N SER A 77 -18.74 6.82 4.68
CA SER A 77 -18.52 8.16 4.16
C SER A 77 -17.79 9.04 5.17
N ILE A 78 -16.78 9.80 4.72
CA ILE A 78 -16.05 10.78 5.56
C ILE A 78 -16.75 12.14 5.66
N GLU A 79 -17.81 12.36 4.88
CA GLU A 79 -18.58 13.61 4.82
C GLU A 79 -19.21 13.97 6.17
N ASN A 80 -19.43 13.00 7.05
CA ASN A 80 -20.03 13.22 8.37
C ASN A 80 -19.08 13.86 9.40
N LEU A 81 -17.81 14.06 9.08
CA LEU A 81 -16.86 14.73 9.95
C LEU A 81 -16.95 16.25 9.78
N ASP A 82 -17.15 16.98 10.88
CA ASP A 82 -17.28 18.45 10.87
C ASP A 82 -16.14 19.15 10.11
N ILE A 83 -14.90 18.69 10.31
CA ILE A 83 -13.73 19.28 9.63
C ILE A 83 -13.79 19.08 8.11
N ILE A 84 -14.31 17.95 7.63
CA ILE A 84 -14.46 17.67 6.21
C ILE A 84 -15.53 18.59 5.61
N GLN A 85 -16.66 18.79 6.31
CA GLN A 85 -17.72 19.72 5.88
C GLN A 85 -17.24 21.18 5.86
N GLN A 86 -16.45 21.58 6.85
CA GLN A 86 -15.88 22.93 6.94
C GLN A 86 -14.93 23.23 5.78
N VAL A 87 -14.08 22.27 5.38
CA VAL A 87 -13.18 22.42 4.24
C VAL A 87 -13.97 22.37 2.92
N GLY A 88 -14.91 21.44 2.82
CA GLY A 88 -15.78 21.22 1.68
C GLY A 88 -15.75 19.75 1.24
N PHE A 89 -16.93 19.21 0.97
CA PHE A 89 -17.10 17.88 0.41
C PHE A 89 -18.21 17.92 -0.64
N ASP A 90 -17.86 17.66 -1.89
CA ASP A 90 -18.83 17.56 -2.98
C ASP A 90 -18.22 16.69 -4.10
N PRO A 91 -18.81 15.53 -4.42
CA PRO A 91 -18.32 14.65 -5.49
C PRO A 91 -18.51 15.25 -6.90
N SER A 92 -19.30 16.33 -7.04
CA SER A 92 -19.56 17.02 -8.29
C SER A 92 -18.29 17.57 -8.96
N PRO A 93 -18.19 17.54 -10.30
CA PRO A 93 -17.10 18.16 -11.06
C PRO A 93 -16.99 19.69 -10.86
N MET A 94 -18.03 20.33 -10.34
CA MET A 94 -18.05 21.77 -10.08
C MET A 94 -17.51 22.14 -8.69
N ASN A 95 -17.07 21.17 -7.88
CA ASN A 95 -16.61 21.44 -6.53
C ASN A 95 -15.36 22.33 -6.52
N ARG A 96 -15.51 23.56 -6.01
CA ARG A 96 -14.41 24.53 -5.85
C ARG A 96 -13.84 24.57 -4.43
N ARG A 97 -14.46 23.84 -3.50
CA ARG A 97 -14.04 23.73 -2.10
C ARG A 97 -13.50 22.32 -1.85
N GLY A 98 -12.79 22.11 -0.76
CA GLY A 98 -12.11 20.84 -0.51
C GLY A 98 -10.59 20.99 -0.39
N PHE A 99 -9.94 19.85 -0.21
CA PHE A 99 -8.51 19.73 -0.03
C PHE A 99 -7.76 19.87 -1.37
N ASP A 100 -6.57 20.45 -1.29
CA ASP A 100 -5.59 20.48 -2.40
C ASP A 100 -5.02 19.10 -2.70
N VAL A 101 -4.82 18.29 -1.67
CA VAL A 101 -4.23 16.95 -1.76
C VAL A 101 -4.97 15.98 -0.87
N VAL A 102 -5.28 14.82 -1.43
CA VAL A 102 -5.64 13.60 -0.69
C VAL A 102 -4.48 12.62 -0.86
N SER A 103 -3.93 12.13 0.25
CA SER A 103 -2.87 11.10 0.24
C SER A 103 -3.39 9.78 0.80
N MET A 104 -2.97 8.68 0.17
CA MET A 104 -3.17 7.31 0.66
C MET A 104 -1.87 6.52 0.47
N MET A 105 -0.98 6.61 1.45
CA MET A 105 0.31 5.91 1.41
C MET A 105 0.14 4.53 2.00
N PHE A 106 0.26 3.49 1.16
CA PHE A 106 0.18 2.08 1.57
C PHE A 106 -1.12 1.70 2.30
N SER A 107 -2.24 2.32 1.93
CA SER A 107 -3.55 2.06 2.58
C SER A 107 -4.67 1.74 1.61
N MET A 108 -4.51 2.07 0.32
CA MET A 108 -5.62 1.99 -0.65
C MET A 108 -6.03 0.55 -0.97
N HIS A 109 -5.07 -0.38 -0.98
CA HIS A 109 -5.31 -1.78 -1.36
C HIS A 109 -6.27 -2.50 -0.40
N TYR A 110 -6.43 -2.05 0.86
CA TYR A 110 -7.43 -2.60 1.78
C TYR A 110 -8.87 -2.40 1.28
N ALA A 111 -9.14 -1.35 0.50
CA ALA A 111 -10.47 -1.09 -0.06
C ALA A 111 -10.88 -2.09 -1.15
N PHE A 112 -9.92 -2.79 -1.76
CA PHE A 112 -10.16 -3.74 -2.85
C PHE A 112 -10.70 -5.10 -2.40
N GLU A 113 -11.00 -5.24 -1.10
CA GLU A 113 -11.82 -6.33 -0.56
C GLU A 113 -13.13 -6.51 -1.33
N SER A 114 -13.80 -5.40 -1.66
CA SER A 114 -15.05 -5.42 -2.41
C SER A 114 -15.19 -4.20 -3.31
N GLU A 115 -15.96 -4.33 -4.39
CA GLU A 115 -16.29 -3.21 -5.27
C GLU A 115 -16.96 -2.05 -4.50
N LYS A 116 -17.82 -2.38 -3.55
CA LYS A 116 -18.53 -1.40 -2.72
C LYS A 116 -17.53 -0.52 -1.95
N ASN A 117 -16.54 -1.14 -1.30
CA ASN A 117 -15.52 -0.42 -0.52
C ASN A 117 -14.62 0.42 -1.44
N ALA A 118 -14.16 -0.13 -2.57
CA ALA A 118 -13.36 0.61 -3.54
C ALA A 118 -14.09 1.84 -4.10
N ARG A 119 -15.39 1.69 -4.44
CA ARG A 119 -16.23 2.81 -4.90
C ARG A 119 -16.47 3.85 -3.81
N ASN A 120 -16.75 3.43 -2.58
CA ASN A 120 -16.94 4.37 -1.48
C ASN A 120 -15.65 5.12 -1.12
N MET A 121 -14.51 4.45 -1.15
CA MET A 121 -13.19 5.08 -1.02
C MET A 121 -12.99 6.14 -2.11
N LEU A 122 -13.22 5.82 -3.40
CA LEU A 122 -13.11 6.79 -4.50
C LEU A 122 -14.07 7.96 -4.33
N ARG A 123 -15.32 7.72 -3.87
CA ARG A 123 -16.26 8.79 -3.51
C ARG A 123 -15.68 9.71 -2.44
N ASN A 124 -15.09 9.15 -1.39
CA ASN A 124 -14.49 9.93 -0.30
C ASN A 124 -13.32 10.78 -0.81
N VAL A 125 -12.41 10.19 -1.58
CA VAL A 125 -11.27 10.89 -2.19
C VAL A 125 -11.76 12.02 -3.10
N ALA A 126 -12.64 11.70 -4.04
CA ALA A 126 -13.09 12.63 -5.07
C ALA A 126 -14.02 13.72 -4.54
N GLY A 127 -14.80 13.42 -3.50
CA GLY A 127 -15.66 14.39 -2.82
C GLY A 127 -14.87 15.37 -1.95
N ALA A 128 -13.79 14.90 -1.32
CA ALA A 128 -12.93 15.74 -0.50
C ALA A 128 -11.98 16.63 -1.32
N LEU A 129 -11.67 16.27 -2.57
CA LEU A 129 -10.83 17.08 -3.45
C LEU A 129 -11.60 18.25 -4.06
N LYS A 130 -10.98 19.42 -4.05
CA LYS A 130 -11.41 20.52 -4.92
C LYS A 130 -10.98 20.25 -6.37
N LYS A 131 -11.64 20.89 -7.33
CA LYS A 131 -11.18 20.91 -8.73
C LYS A 131 -9.71 21.34 -8.82
N GLY A 132 -8.93 20.55 -9.53
CA GLY A 132 -7.49 20.70 -9.68
C GLY A 132 -6.64 20.15 -8.53
N GLY A 133 -7.27 19.54 -7.53
CA GLY A 133 -6.59 18.83 -6.46
C GLY A 133 -5.95 17.52 -6.94
N ARG A 134 -5.04 16.97 -6.13
CA ARG A 134 -4.28 15.76 -6.44
C ARG A 134 -4.61 14.64 -5.47
N PHE A 135 -4.86 13.45 -6.01
CA PHE A 135 -4.89 12.21 -5.25
C PHE A 135 -3.57 11.48 -5.46
N ILE A 136 -2.77 11.35 -4.41
CA ILE A 136 -1.47 10.67 -4.45
C ILE A 136 -1.47 9.44 -3.56
N GLY A 137 -0.72 8.42 -3.94
CA GLY A 137 -0.60 7.22 -3.13
C GLY A 137 0.47 6.26 -3.62
N CYS A 138 0.72 5.26 -2.78
CA CYS A 138 1.60 4.13 -3.08
C CYS A 138 0.85 2.83 -2.80
N ILE A 139 0.96 1.86 -3.71
CA ILE A 139 0.33 0.54 -3.56
C ILE A 139 1.24 -0.57 -4.08
N PRO A 140 1.01 -1.82 -3.62
CA PRO A 140 1.49 -3.02 -4.27
C PRO A 140 1.18 -3.04 -5.77
N ASN A 141 2.14 -3.49 -6.57
CA ASN A 141 2.00 -3.56 -8.02
C ASN A 141 1.29 -4.87 -8.43
N SER A 142 0.10 -4.76 -9.04
CA SER A 142 -0.64 -5.92 -9.53
C SER A 142 0.06 -6.71 -10.62
N ASP A 143 0.93 -6.07 -11.40
CA ASP A 143 1.63 -6.75 -12.50
C ASP A 143 2.70 -7.69 -11.94
N VAL A 144 3.39 -7.28 -10.87
CA VAL A 144 4.35 -8.13 -10.15
C VAL A 144 3.62 -9.30 -9.49
N LEU A 145 2.48 -9.04 -8.83
CA LEU A 145 1.63 -10.08 -8.25
C LEU A 145 1.18 -11.09 -9.33
N GLY A 146 0.68 -10.60 -10.46
CA GLY A 146 0.19 -11.43 -11.57
C GLY A 146 1.30 -12.26 -12.21
N GLU A 147 2.48 -11.67 -12.42
CA GLU A 147 3.62 -12.41 -12.99
C GLU A 147 4.09 -13.54 -12.07
N ARG A 148 4.18 -13.28 -10.76
CA ARG A 148 4.58 -14.28 -9.76
C ARG A 148 3.54 -15.40 -9.64
N VAL A 149 2.26 -15.06 -9.63
CA VAL A 149 1.15 -16.02 -9.65
C VAL A 149 1.20 -16.91 -10.90
N ARG A 150 1.36 -16.32 -12.09
CA ARG A 150 1.44 -17.08 -13.34
C ARG A 150 2.62 -18.05 -13.34
N LYS A 151 3.82 -17.60 -12.94
CA LYS A 151 5.01 -18.47 -12.83
C LYS A 151 4.76 -19.64 -11.88
N PHE A 152 4.19 -19.36 -10.71
CA PHE A 152 3.83 -20.40 -9.75
C PHE A 152 2.87 -21.44 -10.35
N ASN A 153 1.82 -20.99 -11.04
CA ASN A 153 0.83 -21.88 -11.64
C ASN A 153 1.39 -22.70 -12.81
N GLU A 154 2.27 -22.12 -13.63
CA GLU A 154 3.00 -22.84 -14.69
C GLU A 154 3.89 -23.96 -14.10
N GLU A 155 4.66 -23.66 -13.05
CA GLU A 155 5.50 -24.65 -12.36
C GLU A 155 4.66 -25.75 -11.69
N ALA A 156 3.55 -25.37 -11.05
CA ALA A 156 2.63 -26.32 -10.44
C ALA A 156 1.99 -27.25 -11.48
N ALA A 157 1.62 -26.73 -12.66
CA ALA A 157 1.08 -27.51 -13.76
C ALA A 157 2.10 -28.52 -14.30
N VAL A 158 3.37 -28.12 -14.46
CA VAL A 158 4.46 -29.03 -14.87
C VAL A 158 4.66 -30.15 -13.84
N LYS A 159 4.70 -29.81 -12.54
CA LYS A 159 4.82 -30.79 -11.45
C LYS A 159 3.64 -31.77 -11.42
N ARG A 160 2.41 -31.28 -11.61
CA ARG A 160 1.19 -32.12 -11.69
C ARG A 160 1.22 -33.05 -12.90
N ALA A 161 1.64 -32.55 -14.07
CA ALA A 161 1.78 -33.36 -15.28
C ALA A 161 2.85 -34.45 -15.14
N ALA A 162 3.98 -34.13 -14.50
CA ALA A 162 5.04 -35.10 -14.20
C ALA A 162 4.53 -36.23 -13.29
N LYS A 163 3.88 -35.90 -12.16
CA LYS A 163 3.28 -36.89 -11.26
C LYS A 163 2.27 -37.81 -11.96
N GLN A 164 1.38 -37.24 -12.78
CA GLN A 164 0.41 -38.02 -13.56
C GLN A 164 1.05 -38.93 -14.62
N SER A 165 2.25 -38.57 -15.12
CA SER A 165 2.99 -39.41 -16.06
C SER A 165 3.75 -40.55 -15.37
N GLU A 166 4.22 -40.33 -14.14
CA GLU A 166 4.87 -41.36 -13.31
C GLU A 166 3.86 -42.41 -12.82
N GLU A 167 2.66 -41.97 -12.39
CA GLU A 167 1.56 -42.87 -11.99
C GLU A 167 1.05 -43.73 -13.16
N LYS A 168 1.03 -43.19 -14.38
CA LYS A 168 0.62 -43.95 -15.58
C LYS A 168 1.66 -44.95 -16.08
N ASN A 169 2.93 -44.75 -15.74
CA ASN A 169 4.02 -45.65 -16.13
C ASN A 169 4.34 -46.70 -15.05
N GLY A 170 3.74 -46.60 -13.87
CA GLY A 170 3.86 -47.56 -12.78
C GLY A 170 2.71 -48.57 -12.74
N ASP A 171 2.64 -49.50 -13.70
CA ASP A 171 1.97 -50.79 -13.49
C ASP A 171 2.81 -51.94 -14.06
N GLY A 172 3.13 -52.90 -13.19
CA GLY A 172 4.00 -54.02 -13.46
C GLY A 172 4.46 -54.74 -12.20
N SER A 173 3.52 -55.30 -11.45
CA SER A 173 3.69 -56.32 -10.39
C SER A 173 4.03 -55.83 -8.97
N THR A 174 3.04 -55.85 -8.08
CA THR A 174 3.08 -56.70 -6.87
C THR A 174 1.68 -56.92 -6.28
N THR A 175 1.44 -58.17 -5.89
CA THR A 175 0.20 -58.80 -5.40
C THR A 175 -0.39 -58.10 -4.16
N PRO A 176 -1.72 -57.95 -4.02
CA PRO A 176 -2.31 -57.34 -2.84
C PRO A 176 -2.38 -58.34 -1.68
N GLN A 177 -1.68 -58.05 -0.58
CA GLN A 177 -1.86 -58.74 0.69
C GLN A 177 -2.71 -57.85 1.61
N GLN A 178 -3.89 -58.35 1.97
CA GLN A 178 -4.85 -57.69 2.86
C GLN A 178 -4.27 -57.58 4.27
N THR A 179 -4.25 -56.36 4.80
CA THR A 179 -4.24 -56.08 6.24
C THR A 179 -5.32 -55.04 6.51
N GLU A 180 -6.15 -55.31 7.52
CA GLU A 180 -7.35 -54.54 7.88
C GLU A 180 -7.04 -53.09 8.30
N PRO A 181 -7.99 -52.15 8.14
CA PRO A 181 -7.80 -50.77 8.58
C PRO A 181 -8.20 -50.62 10.05
N GLU A 182 -7.23 -50.28 10.89
CA GLU A 182 -7.45 -49.79 12.26
C GLU A 182 -7.69 -48.27 12.23
N ASP A 183 -8.54 -47.81 13.14
CA ASP A 183 -9.20 -46.51 13.21
C ASP A 183 -8.35 -45.24 12.90
N GLY A 184 -8.83 -44.47 11.92
CA GLY A 184 -9.40 -43.15 12.23
C GLY A 184 -8.50 -42.00 12.67
N GLU A 185 -7.50 -41.64 11.87
CA GLU A 185 -7.04 -40.24 11.79
C GLU A 185 -7.29 -39.75 10.36
N LEU A 186 -8.28 -38.88 10.20
CA LEU A 186 -8.47 -38.11 8.98
C LEU A 186 -7.23 -37.22 8.85
N GLU A 187 -6.32 -37.57 7.95
CA GLU A 187 -5.32 -36.63 7.44
C GLU A 187 -6.08 -35.40 6.96
N GLU A 188 -5.98 -34.30 7.71
CA GLU A 188 -6.44 -32.98 7.31
C GLU A 188 -5.80 -32.72 5.94
N GLY A 189 -6.66 -32.72 4.90
CA GLY A 189 -6.21 -32.76 3.51
C GLY A 189 -5.15 -31.71 3.25
N GLU A 190 -4.02 -32.14 2.68
CA GLU A 190 -2.94 -31.27 2.23
C GLU A 190 -3.56 -30.04 1.55
N GLU A 191 -3.46 -28.86 2.17
CA GLU A 191 -3.88 -27.61 1.53
C GLU A 191 -3.18 -27.58 0.17
N GLU A 192 -3.95 -27.47 -0.93
CA GLU A 192 -3.33 -27.38 -2.26
C GLU A 192 -2.28 -26.25 -2.21
N PRO A 193 -1.06 -26.48 -2.73
CA PRO A 193 -0.02 -25.46 -2.69
C PRO A 193 -0.56 -24.19 -3.34
N THR A 194 -0.51 -23.09 -2.60
CA THR A 194 -0.95 -21.77 -3.07
C THR A 194 0.26 -20.92 -3.48
N ALA A 195 0.00 -19.87 -4.26
CA ALA A 195 1.06 -18.99 -4.71
C ALA A 195 1.71 -18.26 -3.52
N GLU A 196 2.99 -18.50 -3.32
CA GLU A 196 3.79 -17.91 -2.25
C GLU A 196 5.19 -17.58 -2.77
N TRP A 197 5.71 -16.41 -2.39
CA TRP A 197 7.07 -16.00 -2.69
C TRP A 197 7.54 -14.92 -1.71
N GLY A 198 8.85 -14.66 -1.71
CA GLY A 198 9.48 -13.68 -0.85
C GLY A 198 10.98 -13.91 -0.76
N ASN A 199 11.59 -13.21 0.18
CA ASN A 199 12.99 -13.40 0.59
C ASN A 199 13.07 -13.36 2.13
N SER A 200 14.24 -13.08 2.71
CA SER A 200 14.38 -13.10 4.17
C SER A 200 13.62 -11.99 4.90
N ILE A 201 13.25 -10.91 4.19
CA ILE A 201 12.63 -9.72 4.80
C ILE A 201 11.16 -9.53 4.44
N TYR A 202 10.66 -10.09 3.32
CA TYR A 202 9.26 -9.96 2.93
C TYR A 202 8.69 -11.26 2.38
N ARG A 203 7.38 -11.43 2.51
CA ARG A 203 6.65 -12.58 1.99
C ARG A 203 5.26 -12.20 1.54
N VAL A 204 4.85 -12.73 0.39
CA VAL A 204 3.49 -12.68 -0.13
C VAL A 204 2.96 -14.10 -0.18
N ARG A 205 1.77 -14.35 0.40
CA ARG A 205 1.12 -15.65 0.37
C ARG A 205 -0.36 -15.51 0.04
N PHE A 206 -0.82 -16.21 -1.00
CA PHE A 206 -2.25 -16.32 -1.29
C PHE A 206 -2.87 -17.43 -0.43
N PRO A 207 -4.03 -17.21 0.21
CA PRO A 207 -4.68 -18.21 1.05
C PRO A 207 -5.48 -19.25 0.25
N GLY A 208 -5.54 -19.14 -1.07
CA GLY A 208 -6.32 -20.05 -1.90
C GLY A 208 -5.91 -20.01 -3.37
N LYS A 209 -6.74 -20.64 -4.21
CA LYS A 209 -6.49 -20.74 -5.66
C LYS A 209 -6.39 -19.36 -6.30
N THR A 210 -5.38 -19.19 -7.14
CA THR A 210 -5.12 -17.97 -7.92
C THR A 210 -5.45 -18.18 -9.40
N PRO A 211 -5.59 -17.11 -10.20
CA PRO A 211 -5.82 -17.23 -11.65
C PRO A 211 -4.62 -17.88 -12.36
N ASP A 212 -4.89 -18.85 -13.23
CA ASP A 212 -3.84 -19.60 -13.95
C ASP A 212 -2.94 -18.68 -14.80
N ASP A 213 -3.53 -17.63 -15.40
CA ASP A 213 -2.85 -16.65 -16.27
C ASP A 213 -2.30 -15.42 -15.52
N GLY A 214 -2.49 -15.35 -14.20
CA GLY A 214 -2.13 -14.17 -13.39
C GLY A 214 -3.05 -12.96 -13.57
N VAL A 215 -4.17 -13.10 -14.29
CA VAL A 215 -5.13 -12.02 -14.53
C VAL A 215 -6.26 -12.08 -13.51
N PHE A 216 -6.24 -11.16 -12.56
CA PHE A 216 -7.20 -11.10 -11.45
C PHE A 216 -8.61 -10.66 -11.89
N ARG A 217 -9.50 -11.64 -12.13
CA ARG A 217 -10.92 -11.43 -12.50
C ARG A 217 -11.85 -12.26 -11.62
N PRO A 218 -12.85 -11.67 -10.93
CA PRO A 218 -13.24 -10.25 -10.94
C PRO A 218 -12.15 -9.34 -10.34
N ALA A 219 -12.25 -8.02 -10.50
CA ALA A 219 -11.18 -7.09 -10.10
C ALA A 219 -11.02 -6.88 -8.57
N PHE A 220 -11.85 -7.54 -7.75
CA PHE A 220 -11.94 -7.31 -6.31
C PHE A 220 -11.92 -8.63 -5.55
N GLY A 221 -11.54 -8.59 -4.27
CA GLY A 221 -11.60 -9.74 -3.36
C GLY A 221 -10.42 -10.71 -3.43
N TRP A 222 -9.40 -10.41 -4.25
CA TRP A 222 -8.17 -11.22 -4.32
C TRP A 222 -7.29 -10.95 -3.11
N LYS A 223 -7.54 -11.69 -2.03
CA LYS A 223 -6.81 -11.58 -0.77
C LYS A 223 -5.42 -12.20 -0.89
N TYR A 224 -4.41 -11.55 -0.33
CA TYR A 224 -3.12 -12.14 -0.01
C TYR A 224 -2.65 -11.66 1.36
N ASN A 225 -1.84 -12.45 2.04
CA ASN A 225 -1.18 -12.05 3.26
C ASN A 225 0.19 -11.46 2.89
N PHE A 226 0.48 -10.27 3.42
CA PHE A 226 1.76 -9.60 3.27
C PHE A 226 2.50 -9.56 4.60
N PHE A 227 3.76 -9.98 4.57
CA PHE A 227 4.69 -9.87 5.69
C PHE A 227 5.88 -9.02 5.24
N LEU A 228 6.31 -8.11 6.11
CA LEU A 228 7.53 -7.33 5.94
C LEU A 228 8.16 -7.13 7.31
N ASP A 229 9.42 -7.54 7.46
CA ASP A 229 10.14 -7.49 8.71
C ASP A 229 10.12 -6.06 9.30
N GLU A 230 9.96 -6.00 10.62
CA GLU A 230 9.80 -4.77 11.43
C GLU A 230 8.60 -3.84 11.09
N ALA A 231 7.90 -4.05 9.98
CA ALA A 231 6.89 -3.13 9.47
C ALA A 231 5.46 -3.70 9.45
N VAL A 232 5.28 -4.95 9.03
CA VAL A 232 3.96 -5.57 8.81
C VAL A 232 3.98 -7.03 9.26
N GLU A 233 3.20 -7.33 10.30
CA GLU A 233 3.00 -8.69 10.81
C GLU A 233 1.81 -9.36 10.11
N GLU A 234 2.09 -10.04 8.99
CA GLU A 234 1.14 -10.89 8.23
C GLU A 234 -0.27 -10.30 8.09
N VAL A 235 -0.36 -9.13 7.46
CA VAL A 235 -1.62 -8.39 7.30
C VAL A 235 -2.31 -8.80 6.00
N PRO A 236 -3.64 -9.04 6.02
CA PRO A 236 -4.39 -9.29 4.80
C PRO A 236 -4.51 -8.02 3.95
N GLU A 237 -4.05 -8.11 2.71
CA GLU A 237 -4.18 -7.09 1.67
C GLU A 237 -4.98 -7.65 0.49
N TYR A 238 -5.36 -6.78 -0.44
CA TYR A 238 -6.10 -7.16 -1.64
C TYR A 238 -5.42 -6.66 -2.90
N VAL A 239 -5.36 -7.51 -3.92
CA VAL A 239 -4.79 -7.13 -5.22
C VAL A 239 -5.60 -5.95 -5.78
N VAL A 240 -4.88 -4.97 -6.33
CA VAL A 240 -5.46 -3.80 -7.01
C VAL A 240 -5.13 -3.89 -8.49
N PRO A 241 -5.95 -4.55 -9.33
CA PRO A 241 -5.68 -4.61 -10.77
C PRO A 241 -5.66 -3.19 -11.35
N TRP A 242 -4.48 -2.72 -11.75
CA TRP A 242 -4.24 -1.30 -12.02
C TRP A 242 -5.21 -0.69 -13.04
N GLU A 243 -5.44 -1.37 -14.17
CA GLU A 243 -6.34 -0.87 -15.20
C GLU A 243 -7.81 -0.84 -14.76
N ALA A 244 -8.22 -1.76 -13.88
CA ALA A 244 -9.57 -1.71 -13.30
C ALA A 244 -9.69 -0.53 -12.32
N PHE A 245 -8.66 -0.29 -11.51
CA PHE A 245 -8.61 0.88 -10.62
C PHE A 245 -8.62 2.19 -11.39
N ARG A 246 -7.78 2.33 -12.44
CA ARG A 246 -7.74 3.51 -13.32
C ARG A 246 -9.12 3.79 -13.92
N ALA A 247 -9.76 2.77 -14.50
CA ALA A 247 -11.09 2.90 -15.08
C ALA A 247 -12.15 3.29 -14.03
N LEU A 248 -12.09 2.72 -12.82
CA LEU A 248 -12.99 3.12 -11.74
C LEU A 248 -12.78 4.57 -11.30
N ALA A 249 -11.53 5.07 -11.30
CA ALA A 249 -11.23 6.44 -10.90
C ALA A 249 -11.82 7.47 -11.88
N GLU A 250 -11.94 7.14 -13.17
CA GLU A 250 -12.55 8.00 -14.19
C GLU A 250 -14.02 8.31 -13.89
N ASP A 251 -14.78 7.35 -13.34
CA ASP A 251 -16.17 7.55 -12.87
C ASP A 251 -16.29 8.70 -11.84
N TYR A 252 -15.17 9.04 -11.18
CA TYR A 252 -15.10 10.06 -10.13
C TYR A 252 -14.36 11.32 -10.57
N ASN A 253 -14.14 11.52 -11.87
CA ASN A 253 -13.43 12.67 -12.44
C ASN A 253 -11.96 12.74 -11.97
N LEU A 254 -11.33 11.59 -11.78
CA LEU A 254 -9.92 11.49 -11.45
C LEU A 254 -9.17 10.99 -12.68
N GLU A 255 -8.34 11.85 -13.26
CA GLU A 255 -7.51 11.51 -14.41
C GLU A 255 -6.09 11.17 -13.98
N LEU A 256 -5.56 10.05 -14.48
CA LEU A 256 -4.20 9.63 -14.18
C LEU A 256 -3.18 10.62 -14.73
N GLN A 257 -2.25 11.05 -13.88
CA GLN A 257 -1.13 11.93 -14.27
C GLN A 257 0.23 11.26 -14.10
N PHE A 258 0.33 10.33 -13.15
CA PHE A 258 1.59 9.66 -12.81
C PHE A 258 1.32 8.24 -12.36
N HIS A 259 2.08 7.28 -12.88
CA HIS A 259 2.13 5.89 -12.42
C HIS A 259 3.51 5.33 -12.77
N ARG A 260 4.31 5.00 -11.76
CA ARG A 260 5.65 4.44 -11.91
C ARG A 260 5.98 3.51 -10.76
N THR A 261 6.78 2.50 -11.03
CA THR A 261 7.37 1.63 -10.01
C THR A 261 8.37 2.41 -9.16
N PHE A 262 8.60 1.98 -7.92
CA PHE A 262 9.59 2.63 -7.05
C PHE A 262 11.00 2.68 -7.67
N PRO A 263 11.50 1.64 -8.37
CA PRO A 263 12.77 1.72 -9.10
C PRO A 263 12.79 2.78 -10.21
N GLU A 264 11.70 2.92 -10.97
CA GLU A 264 11.60 3.96 -12.00
C GLU A 264 11.56 5.37 -11.39
N ILE A 265 10.90 5.53 -10.24
CA ILE A 265 10.91 6.79 -9.49
C ILE A 265 12.33 7.09 -9.01
N TRP A 266 13.00 6.12 -8.40
CA TRP A 266 14.37 6.27 -7.95
C TRP A 266 15.30 6.67 -9.08
N GLU A 267 15.28 5.94 -10.20
CA GLU A 267 16.18 6.20 -11.32
C GLU A 267 15.96 7.59 -11.92
N ALA A 268 14.70 8.04 -12.01
CA ALA A 268 14.37 9.36 -12.52
C ALA A 268 14.80 10.50 -11.58
N GLU A 269 14.69 10.30 -10.26
CA GLU A 269 14.79 11.39 -9.28
C GLU A 269 16.09 11.40 -8.46
N LYS A 270 16.88 10.32 -8.49
CA LYS A 270 18.09 10.16 -7.64
C LYS A 270 19.11 11.29 -7.83
N ASP A 271 19.20 11.88 -9.02
CA ASP A 271 20.18 12.92 -9.34
C ASP A 271 19.57 14.32 -9.40
N ASP A 272 18.32 14.48 -8.95
CA ASP A 272 17.71 15.78 -8.78
C ASP A 272 18.49 16.63 -7.75
N ARG A 273 18.50 17.95 -7.98
CA ARG A 273 19.28 18.92 -7.19
C ARG A 273 18.83 18.99 -5.73
N GLU A 274 17.56 18.70 -5.45
CA GLU A 274 16.99 18.70 -4.10
C GLU A 274 16.88 17.29 -3.53
N LEU A 275 16.36 16.34 -4.32
CA LEU A 275 16.09 14.97 -3.87
C LEU A 275 17.36 14.11 -3.76
N GLY A 276 18.35 14.33 -4.63
CA GLY A 276 19.62 13.61 -4.57
C GLY A 276 20.39 13.84 -3.27
N PRO A 277 20.62 15.09 -2.83
CA PRO A 277 21.21 15.34 -1.52
C PRO A 277 20.32 14.90 -0.34
N LEU A 278 18.99 14.85 -0.53
CA LEU A 278 18.07 14.37 0.50
C LEU A 278 18.22 12.85 0.71
N SER A 279 18.32 12.07 -0.36
CA SER A 279 18.51 10.61 -0.27
C SER A 279 19.79 10.24 0.46
N GLU A 280 20.87 11.01 0.28
CA GLU A 280 22.12 10.86 1.04
C GLU A 280 21.95 11.16 2.54
N ARG A 281 21.21 12.23 2.89
CA ARG A 281 20.93 12.58 4.29
C ARG A 281 20.02 11.57 4.97
N MET A 282 19.14 10.93 4.20
CA MET A 282 18.24 9.88 4.68
C MET A 282 18.90 8.49 4.72
N GLY A 283 20.14 8.36 4.24
CA GLY A 283 20.88 7.09 4.26
C GLY A 283 20.43 6.08 3.21
N VAL A 284 19.75 6.53 2.14
CA VAL A 284 19.32 5.66 1.03
C VAL A 284 20.49 5.32 0.11
N ARG A 285 21.41 6.27 -0.12
CA ARG A 285 22.64 6.08 -0.89
C ARG A 285 23.84 6.74 -0.23
N GLU A 286 25.03 6.32 -0.61
CA GLU A 286 26.28 6.95 -0.19
C GLU A 286 26.39 8.41 -0.66
N ARG A 287 27.16 9.20 0.09
CA ARG A 287 27.35 10.63 -0.19
C ARG A 287 28.05 10.86 -1.55
N GLY A 288 27.71 11.98 -2.19
CA GLY A 288 28.35 12.38 -3.44
C GLY A 288 27.88 11.58 -4.65
N GLY A 289 26.62 11.13 -4.64
CA GLY A 289 26.07 10.28 -5.70
C GLY A 289 26.63 8.86 -5.73
N GLY A 290 27.04 8.34 -4.57
CA GLY A 290 27.55 6.97 -4.46
C GLY A 290 26.43 5.90 -4.57
N PRO A 291 26.78 4.62 -4.44
CA PRO A 291 25.85 3.50 -4.59
C PRO A 291 24.72 3.52 -3.55
N LEU A 292 23.65 2.77 -3.83
CA LEU A 292 22.59 2.49 -2.86
C LEU A 292 23.16 1.79 -1.62
N LEU A 293 22.65 2.18 -0.46
CA LEU A 293 22.90 1.51 0.83
C LEU A 293 21.82 0.48 1.16
N VAL A 294 20.89 0.28 0.23
CA VAL A 294 19.80 -0.68 0.29
C VAL A 294 20.32 -2.01 -0.26
N SER A 295 20.13 -3.09 0.49
CA SER A 295 20.50 -4.45 0.05
C SER A 295 19.64 -4.92 -1.11
N ASP A 296 20.09 -5.97 -1.81
CA ASP A 296 19.32 -6.54 -2.92
C ASP A 296 17.94 -7.06 -2.47
N GLU A 297 17.85 -7.63 -1.27
CA GLU A 297 16.58 -8.12 -0.71
C GLU A 297 15.62 -6.98 -0.33
N GLU A 298 16.13 -5.89 0.27
CA GLU A 298 15.37 -4.66 0.54
C GLU A 298 14.91 -3.99 -0.76
N MET A 299 15.77 -3.98 -1.78
CA MET A 299 15.40 -3.47 -3.09
C MET A 299 14.34 -4.33 -3.77
N GLU A 300 14.40 -5.66 -3.64
CA GLU A 300 13.34 -6.54 -4.14
C GLU A 300 12.00 -6.23 -3.47
N ALA A 301 11.97 -6.09 -2.13
CA ALA A 301 10.77 -5.74 -1.38
C ALA A 301 10.23 -4.34 -1.76
N ALA A 302 11.10 -3.34 -1.90
CA ALA A 302 10.71 -1.99 -2.30
C ALA A 302 10.19 -1.94 -3.75
N SER A 303 10.75 -2.77 -4.64
CA SER A 303 10.35 -2.86 -6.06
C SER A 303 8.95 -3.46 -6.26
N PHE A 304 8.37 -4.02 -5.21
CA PHE A 304 6.98 -4.50 -5.20
C PHE A 304 5.96 -3.37 -5.36
N TYR A 305 6.35 -2.11 -5.12
CA TYR A 305 5.42 -0.98 -5.04
C TYR A 305 5.48 -0.06 -6.26
N VAL A 306 4.34 0.58 -6.52
CA VAL A 306 4.19 1.69 -7.46
C VAL A 306 3.73 2.94 -6.71
N GLY A 307 4.17 4.11 -7.20
CA GLY A 307 3.63 5.41 -6.82
C GLY A 307 2.73 5.94 -7.92
N PHE A 308 1.63 6.61 -7.54
CA PHE A 308 0.70 7.21 -8.49
C PHE A 308 0.23 8.61 -8.09
N CYS A 309 -0.27 9.36 -9.07
CA CYS A 309 -0.97 10.62 -8.89
C CYS A 309 -2.14 10.72 -9.88
N PHE A 310 -3.33 11.01 -9.38
CA PHE A 310 -4.49 11.43 -10.16
C PHE A 310 -4.77 12.92 -9.93
N TYR A 311 -5.32 13.56 -10.96
CA TYR A 311 -5.77 14.94 -10.95
C TYR A 311 -7.30 15.00 -11.00
N LYS A 312 -7.91 15.79 -10.12
CA LYS A 312 -9.37 16.01 -10.11
C LYS A 312 -9.76 17.04 -11.17
N VAL A 313 -10.44 16.59 -12.23
CA VAL A 313 -10.92 17.47 -13.32
C VAL A 313 -12.20 18.22 -13.01
#